data_AF-A0A2U1TMX5-F1
#
_entry.id   AF-A0A2U1TMX5-F1
#
_cell.length_a   1.000
_cell.length_b   1.000
_cell.length_c   1.000
_cell.angle_alpha   90.00
_cell.angle_beta   90.00
_cell.angle_gamma   90.00
#
_symmetry.space_group_name_H-M   'P 1'
#
loop_
_entity.id
_entity.type
_entity.pdbx_description
1 polymer ?
#
loop_
_entity_poly.entity_id
_entity_poly.type
_entity_poly.pdbx_seq_one_letter_code
_entity_poly.pdbx_strand_id
1 'polypeptide(L)'
;MKPEMSTAVMIERVRELSVTSQESVLLNLVANRIELLLATESGISLELNSIRCALGIPPGESVHAGVVNECVRLNGEILELRNRLAAYDRAANTLKQQLAAERALVPTKVTVYQPFEVDGVDMDCIRDRTGRSDEYCEGFFDGLLDAERQIREYKDGDA
;
A
#
# COMPACT_ATOMS: atom_id res chain seq x y z
N MET A 1 -2.37 -60.39 14.01
CA MET A 1 -2.74 -58.97 13.78
C MET A 1 -4.25 -58.92 13.65
N LYS A 2 -4.94 -58.05 14.39
CA LYS A 2 -6.37 -57.78 14.12
C LYS A 2 -6.46 -56.89 12.88
N PRO A 3 -7.39 -57.14 11.95
CA PRO A 3 -7.61 -56.22 10.85
C PRO A 3 -8.18 -54.91 11.41
N GLU A 4 -7.52 -53.79 11.13
CA GLU A 4 -8.10 -52.47 11.36
C GLU A 4 -9.31 -52.32 10.43
N MET A 5 -10.49 -52.19 11.01
CA MET A 5 -11.73 -52.02 10.27
C MET A 5 -11.84 -50.56 9.82
N SER A 6 -11.97 -50.34 8.51
CA SER A 6 -12.23 -49.01 7.95
C SER A 6 -13.53 -48.43 8.52
N THR A 7 -13.59 -47.10 8.70
CA THR A 7 -14.79 -46.41 9.20
C THR A 7 -16.00 -46.63 8.30
N ALA A 8 -15.81 -46.77 6.99
CA ALA A 8 -16.87 -47.13 6.06
C ALA A 8 -17.46 -48.53 6.38
N VAL A 9 -16.59 -49.50 6.68
CA VAL A 9 -16.99 -50.85 7.08
C VAL A 9 -17.69 -50.84 8.45
N MET A 10 -17.26 -49.98 9.38
CA MET A 10 -17.95 -49.80 10.66
C MET A 10 -19.37 -49.24 10.48
N ILE A 11 -19.55 -48.22 9.64
CA ILE A 11 -20.87 -47.66 9.33
C ILE A 11 -21.79 -48.73 8.75
N GLU A 12 -21.29 -49.52 7.79
CA GLU A 12 -22.06 -50.58 7.16
C GLU A 12 -22.46 -51.67 8.16
N ARG A 13 -21.55 -52.06 9.08
CA ARG A 13 -21.88 -52.97 10.17
C ARG A 13 -22.92 -52.41 11.15
N VAL A 14 -22.89 -51.12 11.45
CA VAL A 14 -23.92 -50.48 12.28
C VAL A 14 -25.28 -50.50 11.57
N ARG A 15 -25.31 -50.28 10.26
CA ARG A 15 -26.53 -50.36 9.45
C ARG A 15 -27.08 -51.80 9.41
N GLU A 16 -26.23 -52.80 9.25
CA GLU A 16 -26.63 -54.22 9.32
C GLU A 16 -27.24 -54.58 10.68
N LEU A 17 -26.61 -54.16 11.77
CA LEU A 17 -27.11 -54.38 13.14
C LEU A 17 -28.45 -53.67 13.38
N SER A 18 -28.67 -52.53 12.72
CA SER A 18 -29.95 -51.82 12.77
C SER A 18 -31.10 -52.66 12.22
N VAL A 19 -30.87 -53.50 11.21
CA VAL A 19 -31.96 -54.27 10.55
C VAL A 19 -32.54 -55.32 11.50
N THR A 20 -31.72 -55.85 12.40
CA THR A 20 -32.10 -56.93 13.32
C THR A 20 -32.39 -56.47 14.75
N SER A 21 -32.16 -55.18 15.07
CA SER A 21 -32.28 -54.64 16.43
C SER A 21 -33.62 -53.96 16.68
N GLN A 22 -34.13 -54.05 17.92
CA GLN A 22 -35.26 -53.23 18.39
C GLN A 22 -34.92 -51.73 18.43
N GLU A 23 -33.63 -51.39 18.48
CA GLU A 23 -33.10 -50.03 18.48
C GLU A 23 -32.71 -49.55 17.07
N SER A 24 -33.34 -50.10 16.03
CA SER A 24 -33.03 -49.82 14.61
C SER A 24 -32.93 -48.33 14.28
N VAL A 25 -33.82 -47.51 14.86
CA VAL A 25 -33.84 -46.05 14.67
C VAL A 25 -32.58 -45.40 15.24
N LEU A 26 -32.17 -45.80 16.45
CA LEU A 26 -31.00 -45.22 17.13
C LEU A 26 -29.70 -45.62 16.41
N LEU A 27 -29.58 -46.89 16.00
CA LEU A 27 -28.41 -47.36 15.26
C LEU A 27 -28.28 -46.71 13.88
N ASN A 28 -29.39 -46.52 13.16
CA ASN A 28 -29.37 -45.74 11.91
C ASN A 28 -28.97 -44.28 12.13
N LEU A 29 -29.44 -43.67 13.21
CA LEU A 29 -29.07 -42.30 13.56
C LEU A 29 -27.58 -42.18 13.87
N VAL A 30 -27.01 -43.17 14.57
CA VAL A 30 -25.56 -43.27 14.82
C VAL A 30 -24.79 -43.40 13.51
N ALA A 31 -25.19 -44.30 12.60
CA ALA A 31 -24.54 -44.46 11.31
C ALA A 31 -24.55 -43.16 10.49
N ASN A 32 -25.71 -42.50 10.38
CA ASN A 32 -25.85 -41.22 9.68
C ASN A 32 -25.02 -40.11 10.33
N ARG A 33 -24.91 -40.09 11.67
CA ARG A 33 -24.10 -39.09 12.37
C ARG A 33 -22.61 -39.31 12.12
N ILE A 34 -22.14 -40.55 12.07
CA ILE A 34 -20.74 -40.86 11.75
C ILE A 34 -20.42 -40.43 10.32
N GLU A 35 -21.28 -40.74 9.34
CA GLU A 35 -21.11 -40.28 7.96
C GLU A 35 -21.02 -38.76 7.85
N LEU A 36 -21.92 -38.04 8.54
CA LEU A 36 -21.89 -36.58 8.56
C LEU A 36 -20.59 -36.04 9.16
N LEU A 37 -20.12 -36.62 10.27
CA LEU A 37 -18.87 -36.21 10.92
C LEU A 37 -17.65 -36.44 10.01
N LEU A 38 -17.61 -37.55 9.27
CA LEU A 38 -16.55 -37.83 8.30
C LEU A 38 -16.58 -36.85 7.12
N ALA A 39 -17.76 -36.53 6.60
CA ALA A 39 -17.90 -35.54 5.54
C ALA A 39 -17.36 -34.18 6.00
N THR A 40 -17.71 -33.75 7.22
CA THR A 40 -17.15 -32.51 7.79
C THR A 40 -15.65 -32.58 8.06
N GLU A 41 -15.13 -33.70 8.57
CA GLU A 41 -13.71 -33.88 8.86
C GLU A 41 -12.85 -33.87 7.59
N SER A 42 -13.36 -34.46 6.51
CA SER A 42 -12.71 -34.40 5.19
C SER A 42 -12.67 -32.97 4.63
N GLY A 43 -13.76 -32.20 4.80
CA GLY A 43 -13.82 -30.79 4.40
C GLY A 43 -12.83 -29.93 5.19
N ILE A 44 -12.82 -30.08 6.51
CA ILE A 44 -11.87 -29.37 7.39
C ILE A 44 -10.42 -29.75 7.04
N SER A 45 -10.15 -31.03 6.79
CA SER A 45 -8.81 -31.48 6.39
C SER A 45 -8.34 -30.84 5.09
N LEU A 46 -9.24 -30.67 4.11
CA LEU A 46 -8.95 -29.99 2.86
C LEU A 46 -8.65 -28.50 3.09
N GLU A 47 -9.48 -27.81 3.88
CA GLU A 47 -9.27 -26.40 4.22
C GLU A 47 -7.95 -26.17 4.97
N LEU A 48 -7.66 -27.00 5.97
CA LEU A 48 -6.40 -26.96 6.72
C LEU A 48 -5.19 -27.22 5.83
N ASN A 49 -5.32 -28.12 4.85
CA ASN A 49 -4.25 -28.39 3.90
C ASN A 49 -4.05 -27.21 2.92
N SER A 50 -5.13 -26.54 2.51
CA SER A 50 -5.05 -25.31 1.71
C SER A 50 -4.32 -24.19 2.46
N ILE A 51 -4.66 -23.97 3.74
CA ILE A 51 -3.96 -23.02 4.61
C ILE A 51 -2.49 -23.39 4.75
N ARG A 52 -2.20 -24.67 5.00
CA ARG A 52 -0.83 -25.19 5.10
C ARG A 52 0.00 -24.84 3.86
N CYS A 53 -0.53 -25.11 2.67
CA CYS A 53 0.13 -24.80 1.41
C CYS A 53 0.33 -23.28 1.22
N ALA A 54 -0.71 -22.48 1.50
CA ALA A 54 -0.66 -21.03 1.32
C ALA A 54 0.39 -20.35 2.21
N LEU A 55 0.56 -20.85 3.43
CA LEU A 55 1.48 -20.30 4.42
C LEU A 55 2.83 -21.03 4.47
N GLY A 56 3.06 -22.03 3.61
CA GLY A 56 4.29 -22.81 3.59
C GLY A 56 4.56 -23.61 4.87
N ILE A 57 3.51 -24.03 5.58
CA ILE A 57 3.63 -24.72 6.87
C ILE A 57 4.13 -26.17 6.62
N PRO A 58 5.18 -26.64 7.30
CA PRO A 58 5.71 -27.99 7.10
C PRO A 58 4.71 -29.11 7.44
N PRO A 59 4.83 -30.28 6.78
CA PRO A 59 4.11 -31.48 7.22
C PRO A 59 4.63 -31.90 8.61
N GLY A 60 3.71 -32.16 9.54
CA GLY A 60 4.02 -32.47 10.94
C GLY A 60 3.92 -31.27 11.89
N GLU A 61 3.87 -30.05 11.38
CA GLU A 61 3.55 -28.88 12.18
C GLU A 61 2.03 -28.63 12.20
N SER A 62 1.53 -28.17 13.34
CA SER A 62 0.14 -27.73 13.47
C SER A 62 -0.12 -26.50 12.60
N VAL A 63 -1.22 -26.51 11.84
CA VAL A 63 -1.65 -25.34 11.04
C VAL A 63 -1.82 -24.11 11.93
N HIS A 64 -2.32 -24.30 13.15
CA HIS A 64 -2.47 -23.20 14.10
C HIS A 64 -1.12 -22.55 14.46
N ALA A 65 -0.10 -23.35 14.74
CA ALA A 65 1.23 -22.84 15.07
C ALA A 65 1.85 -22.08 13.89
N GLY A 66 1.74 -22.63 12.67
CA GLY A 66 2.22 -21.97 11.48
C GLY A 66 1.51 -20.65 11.16
N VAL A 67 0.18 -20.58 11.36
CA VAL A 67 -0.59 -19.32 11.24
C VAL A 67 -0.10 -18.27 12.25
N VAL A 68 0.12 -18.68 13.50
CA VAL A 68 0.63 -17.78 14.55
C VAL A 68 2.02 -17.26 14.19
N ASN A 69 2.91 -18.13 13.72
CA ASN A 69 4.26 -17.75 13.29
C ASN A 69 4.22 -16.71 12.16
N GLU A 70 3.37 -16.92 11.17
CA GLU A 70 3.24 -15.97 10.05
C GLU A 70 2.66 -14.63 10.50
N CYS A 71 1.67 -14.63 11.41
CA CYS A 71 1.15 -13.40 12.01
C CYS A 71 2.24 -12.63 12.78
N VAL A 72 3.10 -13.33 13.53
CA VAL A 72 4.22 -12.70 14.24
C VAL A 72 5.22 -12.09 13.26
N ARG A 73 5.55 -12.82 12.18
CA ARG A 73 6.44 -12.33 11.11
C ARG A 73 5.89 -11.04 10.48
N LEU A 74 4.62 -11.04 10.07
CA LEU A 74 3.96 -9.89 9.46
C LEU A 74 3.88 -8.70 10.41
N ASN A 75 3.61 -8.93 11.69
CA ASN A 75 3.60 -7.85 12.70
C ASN A 75 4.97 -7.19 12.84
N GLY A 76 6.05 -7.97 12.78
CA GLY A 76 7.42 -7.44 12.76
C GLY A 76 7.68 -6.55 11.55
N GLU A 77 7.29 -7.02 10.36
CA GLU A 77 7.45 -6.30 9.09
C GLU A 77 6.65 -4.98 9.09
N ILE A 78 5.40 -5.01 9.57
CA ILE A 78 4.57 -3.81 9.72
C ILE A 78 5.21 -2.80 10.67
N LEU A 79 5.77 -3.26 11.78
CA LEU A 79 6.45 -2.38 12.74
C LEU A 79 7.68 -1.73 12.11
N GLU A 80 8.47 -2.49 11.36
CA GLU A 80 9.64 -1.97 10.63
C GLU A 80 9.24 -0.91 9.60
N LEU A 81 8.22 -1.20 8.78
CA LEU A 81 7.71 -0.26 7.78
C LEU A 81 7.20 1.04 8.41
N ARG A 82 6.49 0.95 9.55
CA ARG A 82 6.05 2.13 10.31
C ARG A 82 7.23 2.97 10.80
N ASN A 83 8.27 2.31 11.30
CA ASN A 83 9.48 3.00 11.75
C ASN A 83 10.20 3.71 10.59
N ARG A 84 10.28 3.06 9.43
CA ARG A 84 10.87 3.65 8.21
C ARG A 84 10.06 4.84 7.72
N LEU A 85 8.72 4.72 7.68
CA LEU A 85 7.84 5.82 7.31
C LEU A 85 8.02 7.03 8.23
N ALA A 86 8.04 6.81 9.55
CA ALA A 86 8.28 7.86 10.52
C ALA A 86 9.68 8.50 10.39
N ALA A 87 10.69 7.76 9.94
CA ALA A 87 12.01 8.32 9.63
C ALA A 87 11.97 9.21 8.38
N TYR A 88 11.29 8.78 7.32
CA TYR A 88 11.13 9.58 6.10
C TYR A 88 10.33 10.86 6.36
N ASP A 89 9.25 10.79 7.14
CA ASP A 89 8.46 11.97 7.49
C ASP A 89 9.29 13.02 8.25
N ARG A 90 10.12 12.57 9.20
CA ARG A 90 11.06 13.45 9.91
C ARG A 90 12.06 14.10 8.96
N ALA A 91 12.68 13.31 8.09
CA ALA A 91 13.65 13.82 7.12
C ALA A 91 13.02 14.84 6.15
N ALA A 92 11.83 14.54 5.64
CA ALA A 92 11.09 15.44 4.77
C ALA A 92 10.74 16.77 5.46
N ASN A 93 10.36 16.72 6.73
CA ASN A 93 10.08 17.92 7.51
C ASN A 93 11.34 18.76 7.76
N THR A 94 12.49 18.12 8.04
CA THR A 94 13.77 18.83 8.16
C THR A 94 14.16 19.52 6.84
N LEU A 95 14.03 18.84 5.70
CA LEU A 95 14.31 19.43 4.38
C LEU A 95 13.39 20.61 4.07
N LYS A 96 12.09 20.50 4.40
CA LYS A 96 11.14 21.62 4.24
C LYS A 96 11.54 22.83 5.09
N GLN A 97 11.99 22.61 6.32
CA GLN A 97 12.48 23.67 7.20
C GLN A 97 13.75 24.32 6.67
N GLN A 98 14.70 23.52 6.17
CA GLN A 98 15.93 24.02 5.54
C GLN A 98 15.64 24.87 4.31
N LEU A 99 14.77 24.39 3.41
CA LEU A 99 14.36 25.14 2.23
C LEU A 99 13.66 26.46 2.59
N ALA A 100 12.81 26.45 3.64
CA ALA A 100 12.17 27.67 4.13
C ALA A 100 13.20 28.67 4.70
N ALA A 101 14.20 28.18 5.44
CA ALA A 101 15.26 29.02 5.98
C ALA A 101 16.16 29.60 4.87
N GLU A 102 16.53 28.81 3.86
CA GLU A 102 17.30 29.30 2.70
C GLU A 102 16.54 30.37 1.92
N ARG A 103 15.23 30.16 1.67
CA ARG A 103 14.37 31.15 1.03
C ARG A 103 14.26 32.45 1.82
N ALA A 104 14.31 32.39 3.15
CA ALA A 104 14.29 33.58 4.01
C ALA A 104 15.63 34.35 4.00
N LEU A 105 16.74 33.66 3.69
CA LEU A 105 18.09 34.24 3.64
C LEU A 105 18.45 34.84 2.29
N VAL A 106 17.77 34.46 1.20
CA VAL A 106 17.89 35.15 -0.09
C VAL A 106 17.09 36.45 0.01
N PRO A 107 17.74 37.63 0.11
CA PRO A 107 17.00 38.87 0.06
C PRO A 107 16.49 39.01 -1.37
N THR A 108 15.19 38.87 -1.57
CA THR A 108 14.51 39.30 -2.79
C THR A 108 14.54 40.84 -2.82
N LYS A 109 15.73 41.43 -2.99
CA LYS A 109 15.86 42.80 -3.47
C LYS A 109 15.61 42.77 -4.96
N VAL A 110 14.33 42.69 -5.33
CA VAL A 110 13.91 43.27 -6.60
C VAL A 110 13.95 44.78 -6.39
N THR A 111 15.12 45.37 -6.58
CA THR A 111 15.22 46.80 -6.86
C THR A 111 14.55 46.98 -8.21
N VAL A 112 13.27 47.34 -8.19
CA VAL A 112 12.63 47.97 -9.35
C VAL A 112 13.39 49.28 -9.54
N TYR A 113 14.33 49.30 -10.48
CA TYR A 113 14.86 50.56 -10.97
C TYR A 113 13.65 51.32 -11.52
N GLN A 114 13.34 52.47 -10.92
CA GLN A 114 12.46 53.44 -11.57
C GLN A 114 12.99 53.64 -13.00
N PRO A 115 12.11 53.76 -14.02
CA PRO A 115 12.56 54.06 -15.36
C PRO A 115 13.25 55.43 -15.31
N PHE A 116 14.58 55.41 -15.32
CA PHE A 116 15.37 56.59 -15.54
C PHE A 116 15.23 56.85 -17.04
N GLU A 117 14.61 57.96 -17.41
CA GLU A 117 14.70 58.47 -18.78
C GLU A 117 16.16 58.82 -19.02
N VAL A 118 16.93 57.88 -19.56
CA VAL A 118 18.28 58.12 -20.05
C VAL A 118 18.16 58.35 -21.55
N ASP A 119 18.29 59.60 -21.96
CA ASP A 119 18.58 59.97 -23.34
C ASP A 119 19.78 59.15 -23.84
N GLY A 120 19.52 58.21 -24.76
CA GLY A 120 20.51 57.68 -25.69
C GLY A 120 21.65 56.84 -25.11
N VAL A 121 21.43 56.01 -24.07
CA VAL A 121 22.42 55.01 -23.66
C VAL A 121 21.95 53.62 -24.04
N ASP A 122 22.74 52.98 -24.91
CA ASP A 122 22.65 51.58 -25.31
C ASP A 122 22.78 50.70 -24.06
N MET A 123 21.71 49.98 -23.72
CA MET A 123 21.63 49.16 -22.51
C MET A 123 22.24 47.79 -22.80
N ASP A 124 23.56 47.69 -22.64
CA ASP A 124 24.27 46.41 -22.64
C ASP A 124 23.65 45.47 -21.59
N CYS A 125 23.13 44.35 -22.09
CA CYS A 125 22.40 43.32 -21.35
C CYS A 125 23.10 42.93 -20.04
N ILE A 126 22.31 42.74 -18.97
CA ILE A 126 22.78 42.19 -17.70
C ILE A 126 23.42 40.81 -17.96
N ARG A 127 24.75 40.75 -17.93
CA ARG A 127 25.52 39.50 -18.02
C ARG A 127 25.43 38.74 -16.70
N ASP A 128 25.08 37.45 -16.78
CA ASP A 128 25.27 36.54 -15.66
C ASP A 128 26.77 36.23 -15.45
N ARG A 129 27.11 35.52 -14.36
CA ARG A 129 28.49 35.07 -14.06
C ARG A 129 29.03 34.01 -15.04
N THR A 130 28.26 33.55 -16.02
CA THR A 130 28.67 32.57 -17.05
C THR A 130 28.94 33.20 -18.42
N GLY A 131 28.67 34.51 -18.57
CA GLY A 131 29.08 35.29 -19.74
C GLY A 131 28.27 35.05 -21.00
N ARG A 132 27.05 34.52 -20.91
CA ARG A 132 26.10 34.41 -22.03
C ARG A 132 24.94 35.37 -21.81
N SER A 133 24.79 36.36 -22.68
CA SER A 133 23.83 37.48 -22.53
C SER A 133 22.67 37.45 -23.55
N ASP A 134 22.66 36.46 -24.44
CA ASP A 134 22.07 36.66 -25.76
C ASP A 134 20.68 35.99 -25.86
N GLU A 135 20.38 35.03 -24.97
CA GLU A 135 19.20 34.16 -25.11
C GLU A 135 18.11 34.39 -24.04
N TYR A 136 18.39 35.18 -22.99
CA TYR A 136 17.45 35.33 -21.86
C TYR A 136 16.57 36.58 -21.93
N CYS A 137 17.00 37.62 -22.65
CA CYS A 137 16.28 38.89 -22.65
C CYS A 137 15.03 38.86 -23.53
N GLU A 138 15.07 38.24 -24.71
CA GLU A 138 13.93 38.27 -25.64
C GLU A 138 12.69 37.56 -25.06
N GLY A 139 12.84 36.35 -24.53
CA GLY A 139 11.71 35.60 -23.96
C GLY A 139 11.15 36.16 -22.65
N PHE A 140 11.96 36.89 -21.87
CA PHE A 140 11.51 37.49 -20.62
C PHE A 140 10.60 38.71 -20.84
N PHE A 141 10.97 39.59 -21.79
CA PHE A 141 10.17 40.76 -22.09
C PHE A 141 8.87 40.39 -22.83
N ASP A 142 8.91 39.42 -23.74
CA ASP A 142 7.70 38.90 -24.38
C ASP A 142 6.74 38.31 -23.34
N GLY A 143 7.25 37.52 -22.39
CA GLY A 143 6.46 36.97 -21.30
C GLY A 143 5.90 38.03 -20.34
N LEU A 144 6.64 39.12 -20.09
CA LEU A 144 6.19 40.22 -19.23
C LEU A 144 5.09 41.05 -19.92
N LEU A 145 5.24 41.34 -21.21
CA LEU A 145 4.25 42.07 -22.01
C LEU A 145 2.97 41.25 -22.19
N ASP A 146 3.07 39.93 -22.38
CA ASP A 146 1.89 39.06 -22.42
C ASP A 146 1.21 38.93 -21.06
N ALA A 147 1.96 38.88 -19.96
CA ALA A 147 1.38 38.92 -18.61
C ALA A 147 0.66 40.25 -18.34
N GLU A 148 1.24 41.38 -18.77
CA GLU A 148 0.60 42.69 -18.65
C GLU A 148 -0.68 42.78 -19.47
N ARG A 149 -0.68 42.23 -20.70
CA ARG A 149 -1.86 42.14 -21.57
C ARG A 149 -2.97 41.31 -20.90
N GLN A 150 -2.65 40.14 -20.36
CA GLN A 150 -3.60 39.27 -19.68
C GLN A 150 -4.22 39.95 -18.44
N ILE A 151 -3.44 40.72 -17.67
CA ILE A 151 -3.95 41.45 -16.51
C ILE A 151 -4.91 42.57 -16.94
N ARG A 152 -4.63 43.22 -18.07
CA ARG A 152 -5.48 44.30 -18.61
C ARG A 152 -6.79 43.75 -19.16
N GLU A 153 -6.72 42.65 -19.92
CA GLU A 153 -7.90 41.93 -20.42
C GLU A 153 -8.78 41.35 -19.29
N TYR A 154 -8.17 40.87 -18.20
CA TYR A 154 -8.91 40.39 -17.03
C TYR A 154 -9.63 41.53 -16.26
N LYS A 155 -9.08 42.75 -16.28
CA LYS A 155 -9.70 43.91 -15.62
C LYS A 155 -10.83 44.54 -16.44
N ASP A 156 -10.75 44.47 -17.76
CA ASP A 156 -11.76 45.04 -18.66
C ASP A 156 -12.94 44.07 -18.93
N GLY A 157 -12.82 42.80 -18.53
CA GLY A 157 -13.86 41.78 -18.69
C GLY A 157 -14.85 41.63 -17.52
N ASP A 158 -14.67 42.40 -16.44
CA ASP A 158 -15.51 42.37 -15.22
C ASP A 158 -16.31 43.70 -15.03
N ALA A 159 -16.56 44.44 -16.12
CA ALA A 159 -17.38 45.66 -16.16
C ALA A 159 -18.68 45.47 -16.96
#